data_AF-A0A3D9AR03-F1
#
_entry.id   AF-A0A3D9AR03-F1
#
_cell.length_a   1.000
_cell.length_b   1.000
_cell.length_c   1.000
_cell.angle_alpha   90.00
_cell.angle_beta   90.00
_cell.angle_gamma   90.00
#
_symmetry.space_group_name_H-M   'P 1'
#
loop_
_entity.id
_entity.type
_entity.pdbx_description
1 polymer ?
#
loop_
_entity_poly.entity_id
_entity_poly.type
_entity_poly.pdbx_seq_one_letter_code
_entity_poly.pdbx_strand_id
1 'polypeptide(L)'
;MNCKKCKKEFTFTKEEKKFWYESLKFRKESTPIHCLSCRKEIRKEKLQNKRLSEILKKDSKDMTIEELYELVQIYDEWEIKDKFNFYNKILKAKQN
;
A
#
# COMPACT_ATOMS: atom_id res chain seq x y z
N MET A 1 -12.54 -21.24 -3.42
CA MET A 1 -11.33 -20.84 -4.20
C MET A 1 -10.20 -20.55 -3.21
N ASN A 2 -8.93 -20.86 -3.50
CA ASN A 2 -7.85 -20.64 -2.52
C ASN A 2 -7.02 -19.38 -2.82
N CYS A 3 -6.81 -18.55 -1.80
CA CYS A 3 -6.01 -17.33 -1.92
C CYS A 3 -4.53 -17.67 -2.13
N LYS A 4 -3.89 -17.11 -3.17
CA LYS A 4 -2.46 -17.37 -3.42
C LYS A 4 -1.53 -16.86 -2.30
N LYS A 5 -1.91 -15.80 -1.58
CA LYS A 5 -1.12 -15.15 -0.49
C LYS A 5 -1.30 -15.91 0.83
N CYS A 6 -2.50 -15.89 1.42
CA CYS A 6 -2.75 -16.47 2.74
C CYS A 6 -3.19 -17.94 2.73
N LYS A 7 -3.34 -18.57 1.57
CA LYS A 7 -3.78 -19.97 1.37
C LYS A 7 -5.17 -20.33 1.90
N LYS A 8 -5.89 -19.40 2.54
CA LYS A 8 -7.25 -19.58 3.00
C LYS A 8 -8.22 -19.71 1.82
N GLU A 9 -9.24 -20.53 2.01
CA GLU A 9 -10.38 -20.58 1.10
C GLU A 9 -11.19 -19.28 1.20
N PHE A 10 -11.68 -18.84 0.05
CA PHE A 10 -12.59 -17.72 -0.07
C PHE A 10 -13.57 -17.91 -1.25
N THR A 11 -14.66 -17.16 -1.17
CA THR A 11 -15.71 -17.14 -2.18
C THR A 11 -15.69 -15.81 -2.92
N PHE A 12 -15.78 -15.86 -4.25
CA PHE A 12 -15.98 -14.68 -5.07
C PHE A 12 -17.48 -14.49 -5.31
N THR A 13 -18.09 -13.57 -4.57
CA THR A 13 -19.56 -13.45 -4.54
C THR A 13 -20.13 -12.85 -5.81
N LYS A 14 -21.45 -12.98 -6.00
CA LYS A 14 -22.15 -12.39 -7.16
C LYS A 14 -22.04 -10.86 -7.16
N GLU A 15 -22.11 -10.25 -5.98
CA GLU A 15 -21.99 -8.80 -5.78
C GLU A 15 -20.59 -8.32 -6.16
N GLU A 16 -19.55 -9.06 -5.74
CA GLU A 16 -18.18 -8.73 -6.12
C GLU A 16 -17.96 -8.88 -7.64
N LYS A 17 -18.51 -9.94 -8.26
CA LYS A 17 -18.48 -10.12 -9.72
C LYS A 17 -19.13 -8.95 -10.45
N LYS A 18 -20.32 -8.53 -10.00
CA LYS A 18 -21.04 -7.38 -10.56
C LYS A 18 -20.22 -6.10 -10.44
N PHE A 19 -19.66 -5.82 -9.27
CA PHE A 19 -18.80 -4.65 -9.05
C PHE A 19 -17.54 -4.67 -9.93
N TRP A 20 -16.88 -5.81 -10.07
CA TRP A 20 -15.70 -5.94 -10.92
C TRP A 20 -16.01 -5.65 -12.39
N TYR A 21 -17.13 -6.17 -12.89
CA TYR A 21 -17.54 -5.95 -14.27
C TYR A 21 -18.05 -4.51 -14.50
N GLU A 22 -19.00 -4.06 -13.69
CA GLU A 22 -19.72 -2.80 -13.93
C GLU A 22 -18.91 -1.57 -13.51
N SER A 23 -18.24 -1.62 -12.36
CA SER A 23 -17.53 -0.47 -11.78
C SER A 23 -16.05 -0.46 -12.15
N LEU A 24 -15.37 -1.59 -12.00
CA LEU A 24 -13.93 -1.70 -12.30
C LEU A 24 -13.63 -2.04 -13.77
N LYS A 25 -14.66 -2.31 -14.58
CA LYS A 25 -14.56 -2.63 -16.01
C LYS A 25 -13.65 -3.82 -16.33
N PHE A 26 -13.55 -4.79 -15.42
CA PHE A 26 -12.88 -6.06 -15.71
C PHE A 26 -13.72 -6.91 -16.68
N ARG A 27 -13.06 -7.80 -17.42
CA ARG A 27 -13.74 -8.78 -18.28
C ARG A 27 -14.59 -9.72 -17.42
N LYS A 28 -15.72 -10.19 -17.95
CA LYS A 28 -16.69 -11.05 -17.23
C LYS A 28 -16.06 -12.36 -16.75
N GLU A 29 -15.05 -12.86 -17.45
CA GLU A 29 -14.32 -14.10 -17.15
C GLU A 29 -13.23 -13.89 -16.09
N SER A 30 -12.98 -12.64 -15.67
CA SER A 30 -11.95 -12.32 -14.69
C SER A 30 -12.31 -12.89 -13.33
N THR A 31 -11.34 -13.53 -12.66
CA THR A 31 -11.52 -14.07 -11.31
C THR A 31 -10.39 -13.62 -10.38
N PRO A 32 -10.68 -13.42 -9.08
CA PRO A 32 -9.67 -13.05 -8.11
C PRO A 32 -8.74 -14.24 -7.82
N ILE A 33 -7.43 -14.00 -7.82
CA ILE A 33 -6.42 -14.96 -7.34
C ILE A 33 -6.11 -14.80 -5.84
N HIS A 34 -6.63 -13.75 -5.22
CA HIS A 34 -6.47 -13.43 -3.80
C HIS A 34 -7.83 -13.11 -3.17
N CYS A 35 -8.00 -13.49 -1.89
CA CYS A 35 -9.19 -13.12 -1.13
C CYS A 35 -9.31 -11.60 -0.95
N LEU A 36 -10.49 -11.13 -0.53
CA LEU A 36 -10.77 -9.70 -0.40
C LEU A 36 -9.80 -8.98 0.54
N SER A 37 -9.48 -9.56 1.70
CA SER A 37 -8.52 -8.96 2.65
C SER A 37 -7.14 -8.83 2.03
N CYS A 38 -6.59 -9.91 1.45
CA CYS A 38 -5.28 -9.85 0.78
C CYS A 38 -5.28 -8.89 -0.42
N ARG A 39 -6.38 -8.77 -1.18
CA ARG A 39 -6.47 -7.76 -2.25
C ARG A 39 -6.42 -6.33 -1.71
N LYS A 40 -7.03 -6.06 -0.55
CA LYS A 40 -6.96 -4.75 0.12
C LYS A 40 -5.54 -4.45 0.59
N GLU A 41 -4.88 -5.41 1.24
CA GLU A 41 -3.48 -5.28 1.66
C GLU A 41 -2.55 -5.02 0.47
N ILE A 42 -2.63 -5.83 -0.59
CA ILE A 42 -1.81 -5.65 -1.79
C ILE A 42 -2.04 -4.28 -2.42
N ARG A 43 -3.29 -3.77 -2.43
CA ARG A 43 -3.59 -2.42 -2.92
C ARG A 43 -2.98 -1.35 -2.02
N LYS A 44 -3.04 -1.51 -0.69
CA LYS A 44 -2.41 -0.61 0.28
C LYS A 44 -0.89 -0.57 0.06
N GLU A 45 -0.24 -1.73 0.02
CA GLU A 45 1.20 -1.86 -0.23
C GLU A 45 1.60 -1.20 -1.56
N LYS A 46 0.83 -1.39 -2.63
CA LYS A 46 1.09 -0.74 -3.93
C LYS A 46 0.95 0.78 -3.87
N LEU A 47 -0.06 1.29 -3.16
CA LEU A 47 -0.24 2.72 -2.97
C LEU A 47 0.95 3.30 -2.19
N GLN A 48 1.33 2.67 -1.09
CA GLN A 48 2.48 3.08 -0.28
C GLN A 48 3.77 3.08 -1.09
N ASN A 49 4.06 2.01 -1.84
CA ASN A 49 5.21 1.96 -2.75
C ASN A 49 5.20 3.11 -3.77
N LYS A 50 4.04 3.43 -4.35
CA LYS A 50 3.90 4.56 -5.27
C LYS A 50 4.26 5.88 -4.58
N ARG A 51 3.74 6.12 -3.37
CA ARG A 51 4.00 7.33 -2.59
C ARG A 51 5.46 7.44 -2.17
N LEU A 52 6.06 6.36 -1.68
CA LEU A 52 7.50 6.27 -1.43
C LEU A 52 8.27 6.66 -2.69
N SER A 53 7.96 6.05 -3.83
CA SER A 53 8.65 6.35 -5.10
C SER A 53 8.47 7.79 -5.58
N GLU A 54 7.37 8.46 -5.25
CA GLU A 54 7.14 9.86 -5.57
C GLU A 54 7.99 10.77 -4.68
N ILE A 55 7.99 10.52 -3.36
CA ILE A 55 8.71 11.32 -2.38
C ILE A 55 10.23 11.13 -2.51
N LEU A 56 10.69 9.90 -2.68
CA LEU A 56 12.12 9.54 -2.77
C LEU A 56 12.83 10.04 -4.03
N LYS A 57 12.11 10.70 -4.95
CA LYS A 57 12.73 11.44 -6.06
C LYS A 57 13.40 12.73 -5.60
N LYS A 58 13.01 13.24 -4.42
CA LYS A 58 13.59 14.43 -3.80
C LYS A 58 14.72 14.03 -2.87
N ASP A 59 15.70 14.91 -2.72
CA ASP A 59 16.65 14.77 -1.63
C ASP A 59 15.96 14.98 -0.28
N SER A 60 16.44 14.29 0.74
CA SER A 60 15.80 14.32 2.07
C SER A 60 15.80 15.72 2.72
N LYS A 61 16.64 16.63 2.22
CA LYS A 61 16.67 18.04 2.65
C LYS A 61 15.51 18.86 2.08
N ASP A 62 15.02 18.48 0.90
CA ASP A 62 14.00 19.22 0.15
C ASP A 62 12.57 18.68 0.39
N MET A 63 12.43 17.53 1.06
CA MET A 63 11.15 16.97 1.45
C MET A 63 10.40 17.85 2.45
N THR A 64 9.08 17.98 2.32
CA THR A 64 8.28 18.70 3.31
C THR A 64 8.11 17.90 4.60
N ILE A 65 7.61 18.54 5.66
CA ILE A 65 7.32 17.87 6.93
C ILE A 65 6.27 16.77 6.72
N GLU A 66 5.25 17.04 5.91
CA GLU A 66 4.18 16.08 5.58
C GLU A 66 4.73 14.87 4.82
N GLU A 67 5.63 15.10 3.86
CA GLU A 67 6.27 14.02 3.11
C GLU A 67 7.15 13.15 4.00
N LEU A 68 7.93 13.76 4.90
CA LEU A 68 8.75 13.04 5.87
C LEU A 68 7.87 12.25 6.85
N TYR A 69 6.75 12.81 7.29
CA TYR A 69 5.78 12.11 8.13
C TYR A 69 5.18 10.89 7.41
N GLU A 70 4.76 11.05 6.15
CA GLU A 70 4.25 9.95 5.33
C GLU A 70 5.31 8.82 5.17
N LEU A 71 6.58 9.17 4.94
CA LEU A 71 7.67 8.18 4.90
C LEU A 71 7.82 7.42 6.22
N VAL A 72 7.86 8.15 7.35
CA VAL A 72 8.03 7.56 8.68
C VAL A 72 6.89 6.60 8.98
N GLN A 73 5.65 6.98 8.72
CA GLN A 73 4.49 6.11 8.92
C GLN A 73 4.55 4.85 8.07
N ILE A 74 4.92 4.97 6.78
CA ILE A 74 5.01 3.80 5.89
C ILE A 74 6.11 2.83 6.38
N TYR A 75 7.28 3.34 6.74
CA TYR A 75 8.39 2.48 7.21
C TYR A 75 8.13 1.88 8.59
N ASP A 76 7.37 2.56 9.45
CA ASP A 76 6.91 2.01 10.73
C ASP A 76 5.93 0.85 10.51
N GLU A 77 4.91 1.05 9.65
CA GLU A 77 3.94 0.00 9.31
C GLU A 77 4.59 -1.24 8.66
N TRP A 78 5.70 -1.07 7.96
CA TRP A 78 6.46 -2.17 7.34
C TRP A 78 7.54 -2.75 8.26
N GLU A 79 7.67 -2.23 9.48
CA GLU A 79 8.67 -2.63 10.48
C GLU A 79 10.13 -2.48 10.00
N ILE A 80 10.40 -1.53 9.10
CA ILE A 80 11.74 -1.25 8.55
C ILE A 80 12.45 -0.20 9.41
N LYS A 81 13.10 -0.67 10.49
CA LYS A 81 13.69 0.18 11.54
C LYS A 81 14.74 1.16 11.04
N ASP A 82 15.62 0.77 10.13
CA ASP A 82 16.73 1.63 9.68
C ASP A 82 16.22 2.88 8.95
N LYS A 83 15.26 2.68 8.04
CA LYS A 83 14.64 3.77 7.27
C LYS A 83 13.74 4.62 8.15
N PHE A 84 12.97 4.00 9.04
CA PHE A 84 12.20 4.71 10.06
C PHE A 84 13.08 5.67 10.86
N ASN A 85 14.17 5.17 11.46
CA ASN A 85 15.06 5.98 12.30
C ASN A 85 15.70 7.13 11.50
N PHE A 86 16.11 6.86 10.26
CA PHE A 86 16.69 7.87 9.38
C PHE A 86 15.73 9.03 9.10
N TYR A 87 14.53 8.76 8.57
CA TYR A 87 13.57 9.82 8.23
C TYR A 87 12.96 10.48 9.46
N ASN A 88 12.77 9.74 10.56
CA ASN A 88 12.27 10.29 11.82
C ASN A 88 13.25 11.30 12.44
N LYS A 89 14.56 11.05 12.34
CA LYS A 89 15.58 12.03 12.75
C LYS A 89 15.50 13.32 11.96
N ILE A 90 15.32 13.23 10.63
CA ILE A 90 15.21 14.39 9.75
C ILE A 90 13.91 15.16 10.02
N LEU A 91 12.80 14.45 10.19
CA LEU A 91 11.50 15.02 10.56
C LEU A 91 11.60 15.85 11.84
N LYS A 92 12.15 15.26 12.91
CA LYS A 92 12.34 15.95 14.20
C LYS A 92 13.24 17.17 14.08
N ALA A 93 14.29 17.10 13.25
CA ALA A 93 15.18 18.24 13.02
C ALA A 93 14.51 19.40 12.26
N LYS A 94 13.50 19.13 11.43
CA LYS A 94 12.72 20.17 10.72
C LYS A 94 11.57 20.77 11.54
N GLN A 95 11.15 20.09 12.61
CA GLN A 95 10.08 20.55 13.50
C GLN A 95 10.58 21.46 14.63
N ASN A 96 11.89 21.48 14.87
CA ASN A 96 12.58 22.38 15.79
C ASN A 96 13.05 23.64 15.07
#